data_AF-X1SWF5-F1
#
_entry.id   AF-X1SWF5-F1
#
_cell.length_a   1.000
_cell.length_b   1.000
_cell.length_c   1.000
_cell.angle_alpha   90.00
_cell.angle_beta   90.00
_cell.angle_gamma   90.00
#
_symmetry.space_group_name_H-M   'P 1'
#
loop_
_entity.id
_entity.type
_entity.pdbx_description
1 polymer ?
#
loop_
_entity_poly.entity_id
_entity_poly.type
_entity_poly.pdbx_seq_one_letter_code
_entity_poly.pdbx_strand_id
1 'polypeptide(L)'
;MIDLILAIFILIGGIVLVIFSSKYAVKHSVLLATALGISPLIIGVTLVSIGTDISEIFNSIISCSLGHGDIDVGDSVGSDLTQLTLVFGLLPIVCGAFHINRRDIIILGSCEVLSLIVIFSIVEKGYITRLNAIFMVFSLFIYIWLIFNTNKNSIKHRIEHLEIKQPT
;
A
#
# COMPACT_ATOMS: atom_id res chain seq x y z
N MET A 1 13.77 -14.68 -33.34
CA MET A 1 14.33 -15.57 -32.30
C MET A 1 15.20 -14.80 -31.30
N ILE A 2 16.12 -13.94 -31.74
CA ILE A 2 16.95 -13.12 -30.85
C ILE A 2 16.10 -12.21 -29.95
N ASP A 3 15.08 -11.55 -30.49
CA ASP A 3 14.22 -10.65 -29.69
C ASP A 3 13.44 -11.39 -28.59
N LEU A 4 13.01 -12.63 -28.86
CA LEU A 4 12.33 -13.48 -27.89
C LEU A 4 13.28 -13.89 -26.75
N ILE A 5 14.51 -14.28 -27.10
CA ILE A 5 15.54 -14.64 -26.12
C ILE A 5 15.88 -13.42 -25.25
N LEU A 6 16.00 -12.24 -25.87
CA LEU A 6 16.25 -10.99 -25.17
C LEU A 6 15.08 -10.62 -24.23
N ALA A 7 13.84 -10.73 -24.70
CA ALA A 7 12.65 -10.45 -23.89
C ALA A 7 12.56 -11.38 -22.67
N ILE A 8 12.81 -12.67 -22.85
CA ILE A 8 12.86 -13.64 -21.74
C ILE A 8 13.98 -13.28 -20.75
N PHE A 9 15.16 -12.90 -21.25
CA PHE A 9 16.27 -12.50 -20.39
C PHE A 9 15.96 -11.24 -19.58
N ILE A 10 15.34 -10.23 -20.21
CA ILE A 10 14.88 -9.00 -19.55
C ILE A 10 13.80 -9.33 -18.52
N LEU A 11 12.85 -10.20 -18.83
CA LEU A 11 11.79 -10.62 -17.91
C LEU A 11 12.39 -11.28 -16.65
N ILE A 12 13.28 -12.26 -16.83
CA ILE A 12 13.95 -12.94 -15.72
C ILE A 12 14.78 -11.94 -14.91
N GLY A 13 15.55 -11.08 -15.59
CA GLY A 13 16.34 -10.04 -14.93
C GLY A 13 15.47 -9.08 -14.10
N GLY A 14 14.32 -8.68 -14.64
CA GLY A 14 13.34 -7.83 -13.95
C GLY A 14 12.75 -8.51 -12.72
N ILE A 15 12.34 -9.78 -12.82
CA ILE A 15 11.84 -10.56 -11.68
C ILE A 15 12.90 -10.65 -10.58
N VAL A 16 14.14 -10.96 -10.94
CA VAL A 16 15.26 -11.03 -9.99
C VAL A 16 15.45 -9.68 -9.31
N LEU A 17 15.46 -8.59 -10.08
CA LEU A 17 15.63 -7.24 -9.56
C LEU A 17 14.50 -6.87 -8.57
N VAL A 18 13.24 -7.21 -8.89
CA VAL A 18 12.08 -6.98 -8.01
C VAL A 18 12.19 -7.77 -6.70
N ILE A 19 12.64 -9.02 -6.74
CA ILE A 19 12.84 -9.83 -5.53
C ILE A 19 13.89 -9.19 -4.63
N PHE A 20 15.03 -8.78 -5.20
CA PHE A 20 16.08 -8.11 -4.42
C PHE A 20 15.61 -6.76 -3.90
N SER A 21 15.02 -5.92 -4.75
CA SER A 21 14.56 -4.58 -4.35
C SER A 21 13.51 -4.65 -3.25
N SER A 22 12.54 -5.57 -3.34
CA SER A 22 11.53 -5.79 -2.30
C SER A 22 12.16 -6.17 -0.96
N LYS A 23 13.15 -7.06 -0.95
CA LYS A 23 13.86 -7.45 0.27
C LYS A 23 14.56 -6.26 0.94
N TYR A 24 15.25 -5.42 0.18
CA TYR A 24 15.92 -4.24 0.71
C TYR A 24 14.91 -3.16 1.13
N ALA A 25 13.87 -2.92 0.33
CA ALA A 25 12.81 -1.97 0.64
C ALA A 25 12.13 -2.29 1.98
N VAL A 26 11.71 -3.54 2.19
CA VAL A 26 11.11 -3.97 3.47
C VAL A 26 12.08 -3.78 4.63
N LYS A 27 13.34 -4.22 4.47
CA LYS A 27 14.38 -4.08 5.51
C LYS A 27 14.59 -2.62 5.92
N HIS A 28 14.74 -1.72 4.94
CA HIS A 28 15.01 -0.32 5.20
C HIS A 28 13.77 0.44 5.71
N SER A 29 12.57 0.06 5.29
CA SER A 29 11.33 0.60 5.83
C SER A 29 11.16 0.26 7.32
N VAL A 30 11.48 -0.97 7.74
CA VAL A 30 11.44 -1.35 9.17
C VAL A 30 12.50 -0.59 9.99
N LEU A 31 13.70 -0.41 9.44
CA LEU A 31 14.75 0.40 10.09
C LEU A 31 14.32 1.86 10.25
N LEU A 32 13.71 2.43 9.21
CA LEU A 32 13.18 3.80 9.25
C LEU A 32 12.05 3.92 10.27
N ALA A 33 11.12 2.97 10.32
CA ALA A 33 10.06 2.96 11.33
C ALA A 33 10.63 2.97 12.75
N THR A 34 11.66 2.17 12.99
CA THR A 34 12.34 2.09 14.28
C THR A 34 13.04 3.41 14.62
N ALA A 35 13.74 4.03 13.67
CA ALA A 35 14.41 5.32 13.86
C ALA A 35 13.42 6.47 14.13
N LEU A 36 12.21 6.40 13.56
CA LEU A 36 11.13 7.37 13.78
C LEU A 36 10.27 7.04 15.01
N GLY A 37 10.52 5.92 15.70
CA GLY A 37 9.74 5.47 16.85
C GLY A 37 8.30 5.07 16.50
N ILE A 38 8.00 4.73 15.24
CA ILE A 38 6.65 4.33 14.79
C ILE A 38 6.56 2.83 14.56
N SER A 39 5.34 2.28 14.51
CA SER A 39 5.16 0.84 14.31
C SER A 39 5.46 0.42 12.86
N PRO A 40 5.96 -0.82 12.65
CA PRO A 40 6.12 -1.37 11.30
C PRO A 40 4.82 -1.42 10.49
N LEU A 41 3.67 -1.46 11.16
CA LEU A 41 2.37 -1.38 10.51
C LEU A 41 2.16 0.00 9.87
N ILE A 42 2.45 1.08 10.60
CA ILE A 42 2.27 2.46 10.10
C ILE A 42 3.16 2.71 8.90
N ILE A 43 4.44 2.32 8.96
CA ILE A 43 5.34 2.49 7.80
C ILE A 43 4.87 1.65 6.60
N GLY A 44 4.28 0.47 6.88
CA GLY A 44 3.69 -0.41 5.87
C GLY A 44 2.55 0.25 5.12
N VAL A 45 1.57 0.78 5.84
CA VAL A 45 0.35 1.41 5.27
C VAL A 45 0.55 2.85 4.78
N THR A 46 1.77 3.38 4.88
CA THR A 46 2.10 4.74 4.43
C THR A 46 3.20 4.71 3.38
N LEU A 47 4.46 4.54 3.80
CA LEU A 47 5.60 4.62 2.91
C LEU A 47 5.67 3.42 1.96
N VAL A 48 5.46 2.20 2.47
CA VAL A 48 5.59 0.99 1.66
C VAL A 48 4.47 0.90 0.64
N SER A 49 3.21 1.14 1.04
CA SER A 49 2.07 1.15 0.12
C SER A 49 2.19 2.23 -0.96
N ILE A 50 2.47 3.49 -0.58
CA ILE A 50 2.69 4.54 -1.58
C ILE A 50 3.85 4.16 -2.52
N GLY A 51 4.91 3.56 -1.97
CA GLY A 51 6.06 3.12 -2.75
C GLY A 51 5.73 2.08 -3.83
N THR A 52 4.83 1.13 -3.55
CA THR A 52 4.40 0.13 -4.54
C THR A 52 3.51 0.73 -5.61
N ASP A 53 2.71 1.74 -5.24
CA ASP A 53 1.68 2.30 -6.12
C ASP A 53 2.23 3.41 -7.02
N ILE A 54 3.45 3.91 -6.78
CA ILE A 54 4.09 4.94 -7.63
C ILE A 54 4.08 4.53 -9.11
N SER A 55 4.47 3.29 -9.44
CA SER A 55 4.49 2.84 -10.83
C SER A 55 3.09 2.77 -11.46
N GLU A 56 2.09 2.39 -10.68
CA GLU A 56 0.69 2.40 -11.12
C GLU A 56 0.22 3.83 -11.34
N ILE A 57 0.49 4.76 -10.42
CA ILE A 57 0.15 6.19 -10.59
C ILE A 57 0.74 6.75 -11.90
N PHE A 58 2.00 6.44 -12.22
CA PHE A 58 2.59 6.86 -13.49
C PHE A 58 1.91 6.21 -14.69
N ASN A 59 1.60 4.91 -14.62
CA ASN A 59 0.87 4.19 -15.67
C ASN A 59 -0.52 4.82 -15.90
N SER A 60 -1.26 5.08 -14.82
CA SER A 60 -2.57 5.71 -14.81
C SER A 60 -2.56 7.09 -15.46
N ILE A 61 -1.61 7.94 -15.05
CA ILE A 61 -1.46 9.29 -15.63
C ILE A 61 -1.19 9.20 -17.13
N ILE A 62 -0.30 8.30 -17.56
CA ILE A 62 0.04 8.13 -18.97
C ILE A 62 -1.17 7.60 -19.74
N SER A 63 -1.83 6.53 -19.27
CA SER A 63 -3.00 5.92 -19.90
C SER A 63 -4.13 6.94 -20.06
N CYS A 64 -4.46 7.67 -18.99
CA CYS A 64 -5.44 8.76 -19.03
C CYS A 64 -5.03 9.87 -20.02
N SER A 65 -3.76 10.26 -20.07
CA SER A 65 -3.27 11.28 -21.01
C SER A 65 -3.39 10.87 -22.49
N LEU A 66 -3.39 9.56 -22.76
CA LEU A 66 -3.59 8.97 -24.08
C LEU A 66 -5.07 8.75 -24.42
N GLY A 67 -6.00 9.10 -23.53
CA GLY A 67 -7.44 8.94 -23.72
C GLY A 67 -7.98 7.56 -23.32
N HIS A 68 -7.17 6.73 -22.65
CA HIS A 68 -7.51 5.39 -22.19
C HIS A 68 -7.84 5.36 -20.68
N GLY A 69 -8.70 6.28 -20.24
CA GLY A 69 -9.09 6.38 -18.83
C GLY A 69 -9.99 5.24 -18.35
N ASP A 70 -10.72 4.59 -19.26
CA ASP A 70 -11.52 3.39 -18.98
C ASP A 70 -10.64 2.19 -18.63
N ILE A 71 -9.53 2.00 -19.36
CA ILE A 71 -8.52 0.98 -19.07
C ILE A 71 -7.87 1.26 -17.71
N ASP A 72 -7.54 2.52 -17.43
CA ASP A 72 -6.94 2.92 -16.16
C ASP A 72 -7.84 2.65 -14.95
N VAL A 73 -9.14 2.95 -15.06
CA VAL A 73 -10.10 2.62 -14.00
C VAL A 73 -10.18 1.10 -13.77
N GLY A 74 -10.16 0.32 -14.85
CA GLY A 74 -10.14 -1.15 -14.77
C GLY A 74 -8.87 -1.69 -14.09
N ASP A 75 -7.71 -1.13 -14.43
CA ASP A 75 -6.41 -1.46 -13.83
C ASP A 75 -6.40 -1.13 -12.34
N SER A 76 -6.72 0.11 -11.99
CA SER A 76 -6.73 0.60 -10.60
C SER A 76 -7.66 -0.21 -9.70
N VAL A 77 -8.92 -0.40 -10.11
CA VAL A 77 -9.91 -1.16 -9.31
C VAL A 77 -9.57 -2.66 -9.28
N GLY A 78 -9.02 -3.20 -10.37
CA GLY A 78 -8.59 -4.58 -10.47
C GLY A 78 -7.40 -4.91 -9.58
N SER A 79 -6.41 -4.02 -9.51
CA SER A 79 -5.24 -4.12 -8.62
C SER A 79 -5.68 -4.17 -7.16
N ASP A 80 -6.52 -3.23 -6.71
CA ASP A 80 -7.05 -3.21 -5.33
C ASP A 80 -7.78 -4.52 -4.98
N LEU A 81 -8.65 -5.00 -5.87
CA LEU A 81 -9.38 -6.25 -5.66
C LEU A 81 -8.43 -7.45 -5.58
N THR A 82 -7.39 -7.48 -6.41
CA THR A 82 -6.37 -8.55 -6.43
C THR A 82 -5.53 -8.52 -5.15
N GLN A 83 -5.14 -7.33 -4.67
CA GLN A 83 -4.42 -7.16 -3.42
C GLN A 83 -5.26 -7.72 -2.25
N LEU A 84 -6.54 -7.35 -2.19
CA LEU A 84 -7.46 -7.73 -1.13
C LEU A 84 -7.84 -9.21 -1.12
N THR A 85 -8.00 -9.82 -2.29
CA THR A 85 -8.51 -11.20 -2.39
C THR A 85 -7.38 -12.20 -2.58
N LEU A 86 -6.52 -11.98 -3.57
CA LEU A 86 -5.47 -12.92 -3.94
C LEU A 86 -4.29 -12.83 -2.99
N VAL A 87 -3.73 -11.64 -2.75
CA VAL A 87 -2.53 -11.50 -1.91
C VAL A 87 -2.84 -11.86 -0.46
N PHE A 88 -3.89 -11.27 0.14
CA PHE A 88 -4.29 -11.63 1.51
C PHE A 88 -4.72 -13.10 1.65
N GLY A 89 -5.33 -13.69 0.62
CA GLY A 89 -5.69 -15.11 0.62
C GLY A 89 -4.47 -16.04 0.54
N LEU A 90 -3.46 -15.67 -0.24
CA LEU A 90 -2.23 -16.46 -0.43
C LEU A 90 -1.27 -16.35 0.76
N LEU A 91 -1.21 -15.20 1.44
CA LEU A 91 -0.29 -14.99 2.57
C LEU A 91 -0.33 -16.11 3.63
N PRO A 92 -1.50 -16.49 4.21
CA PRO A 92 -1.55 -17.56 5.20
C PRO A 92 -1.28 -18.95 4.61
N ILE A 93 -1.52 -19.15 3.31
CA ILE A 93 -1.21 -20.40 2.61
C ILE A 93 0.31 -20.60 2.49
N VAL A 94 1.03 -19.52 2.15
CA VAL A 94 2.49 -19.57 1.92
C VAL A 94 3.29 -19.41 3.20
N CYS A 95 2.90 -18.48 4.07
CA CYS A 95 3.67 -18.08 5.26
C CYS A 95 3.18 -18.74 6.56
N GLY A 96 2.05 -19.45 6.53
CA GLY A 96 1.38 -19.96 7.73
C GLY A 96 0.63 -18.87 8.50
N ALA A 97 0.07 -19.23 9.66
CA ALA A 97 -0.72 -18.30 10.47
C ALA A 97 0.16 -17.21 11.12
N PHE A 98 -0.28 -15.96 11.02
CA PHE A 98 0.36 -14.81 11.66
C PHE A 98 -0.65 -14.04 12.51
N HIS A 99 -0.18 -13.43 13.59
CA HIS A 99 -1.02 -12.68 14.52
C HIS A 99 -1.06 -11.20 14.13
N ILE A 100 -2.26 -10.67 13.96
CA ILE A 100 -2.51 -9.24 13.77
C ILE A 100 -3.47 -8.77 14.85
N ASN A 101 -3.20 -7.59 15.40
CA ASN A 101 -4.07 -6.97 16.39
C ASN A 101 -5.42 -6.64 15.76
N ARG A 102 -6.51 -7.16 16.34
CA ARG A 102 -7.88 -6.97 15.83
C ARG A 102 -8.25 -5.49 15.69
N ARG A 103 -7.81 -4.64 16.62
CA ARG A 103 -8.08 -3.20 16.56
C ARG A 103 -7.48 -2.57 15.30
N ASP A 104 -6.26 -2.95 14.95
CA ASP A 104 -5.55 -2.39 13.80
C ASP A 104 -6.24 -2.83 12.50
N ILE A 105 -6.63 -4.10 12.38
CA ILE A 105 -7.39 -4.61 11.23
C ILE A 105 -8.78 -3.98 11.11
N ILE A 106 -9.51 -3.80 12.21
CA ILE A 106 -10.83 -3.18 12.18
C ILE A 106 -10.71 -1.74 11.67
N ILE A 107 -9.72 -0.98 12.13
CA ILE A 107 -9.56 0.43 11.74
C ILE A 107 -9.11 0.53 10.28
N LEU A 108 -8.08 -0.22 9.89
CA LEU A 108 -7.59 -0.25 8.50
C LEU A 108 -8.68 -0.73 7.53
N GLY A 109 -9.33 -1.85 7.83
CA GLY A 109 -10.40 -2.41 7.00
C GLY A 109 -11.63 -1.50 6.94
N SER A 110 -11.96 -0.77 8.01
CA SER A 110 -13.06 0.20 7.97
C SER A 110 -12.74 1.39 7.06
N CYS A 111 -11.49 1.90 7.11
CA CYS A 111 -11.04 2.96 6.20
C CYS A 111 -11.07 2.49 4.74
N GLU A 112 -10.65 1.26 4.49
CA GLU A 112 -10.64 0.65 3.15
C GLU A 112 -12.04 0.46 2.59
N VAL A 113 -12.96 -0.12 3.37
CA VAL A 113 -14.38 -0.24 2.98
C VAL A 113 -15.01 1.13 2.71
N LEU A 114 -14.72 2.13 3.55
CA LEU A 114 -15.21 3.48 3.33
C LEU A 114 -14.64 4.10 2.03
N SER A 115 -13.35 3.88 1.75
CA SER A 115 -12.72 4.30 0.50
C SER A 115 -13.40 3.66 -0.72
N LEU A 116 -13.68 2.36 -0.66
CA LEU A 116 -14.40 1.62 -1.70
C LEU A 116 -15.82 2.16 -1.95
N ILE A 117 -16.54 2.53 -0.88
CA ILE A 117 -17.87 3.16 -1.01
C ILE A 117 -17.76 4.54 -1.68
N VAL A 118 -16.75 5.33 -1.32
CA VAL A 118 -16.52 6.67 -1.88
C VAL A 118 -16.17 6.60 -3.36
N ILE A 119 -15.20 5.76 -3.76
CA ILE A 119 -14.82 5.58 -5.18
C ILE A 119 -16.01 5.09 -5.99
N PHE A 120 -16.78 4.11 -5.50
CA PHE A 120 -17.97 3.60 -6.18
C PHE A 120 -19.00 4.70 -6.43
N SER A 121 -19.30 5.52 -5.41
CA SER A 121 -20.26 6.63 -5.52
C SER A 121 -19.83 7.73 -6.50
N ILE A 122 -18.52 7.88 -6.73
CA ILE A 122 -17.96 8.84 -7.69
C ILE A 122 -18.00 8.25 -9.11
N VAL A 123 -17.56 7.00 -9.25
CA VAL A 123 -17.40 6.32 -10.54
C VAL A 123 -18.73 5.91 -11.16
N GLU A 124 -19.75 5.59 -10.36
CA GLU A 124 -21.10 5.23 -10.84
C GLU A 124 -21.70 6.28 -11.79
N LYS A 125 -21.32 7.55 -11.62
CA LYS A 125 -21.77 8.67 -12.46
C LYS A 125 -21.17 8.66 -13.87
N GLY A 126 -20.17 7.80 -14.12
CA GLY A 126 -19.50 7.65 -15.42
C GLY A 126 -18.49 8.75 -15.76
N TYR A 127 -18.27 9.72 -14.87
CA TYR A 127 -17.26 10.76 -15.05
C TYR A 127 -16.63 11.19 -13.72
N ILE A 128 -15.30 11.28 -13.69
CA ILE A 128 -14.55 11.76 -12.52
C ILE A 128 -14.21 13.23 -12.74
N THR A 129 -14.73 14.12 -11.89
CA THR A 129 -14.43 15.55 -11.97
C THR A 129 -13.14 15.88 -11.22
N ARG A 130 -12.51 17.01 -11.58
CA ARG A 130 -11.31 17.51 -10.85
C ARG A 130 -11.57 17.73 -9.36
N LEU A 131 -12.80 18.12 -9.01
CA LEU A 131 -13.18 18.32 -7.61
C LEU A 131 -13.23 16.98 -6.85
N ASN A 132 -13.80 15.94 -7.47
CA ASN A 132 -13.81 14.59 -6.92
C ASN A 132 -12.37 14.06 -6.72
N ALA A 133 -11.50 14.29 -7.70
CA ALA A 133 -10.08 13.89 -7.61
C ALA A 133 -9.34 14.61 -6.47
N ILE A 134 -9.51 15.93 -6.32
CA ILE A 134 -8.92 16.70 -5.21
C ILE A 134 -9.44 16.16 -3.87
N PHE A 135 -10.73 15.89 -3.75
CA PHE A 135 -11.32 15.31 -2.55
C PHE A 135 -10.71 13.93 -2.22
N MET A 136 -10.55 13.06 -3.22
CA MET A 136 -9.94 11.75 -3.03
C MET A 136 -8.47 11.85 -2.60
N VAL A 137 -7.67 12.69 -3.26
CA VAL A 137 -6.27 12.92 -2.86
C VAL A 137 -6.21 13.49 -1.44
N PHE A 138 -7.11 14.41 -1.08
CA PHE A 138 -7.17 14.97 0.27
C PHE A 138 -7.52 13.90 1.32
N SER A 139 -8.39 12.95 0.97
CA SER A 139 -8.77 11.85 1.87
C SER A 139 -7.57 10.97 2.29
N LEU A 140 -6.54 10.85 1.45
CA LEU A 140 -5.29 10.16 1.81
C LEU A 140 -4.59 10.83 3.00
N PHE A 141 -4.54 12.16 3.02
CA PHE A 141 -3.94 12.89 4.14
C PHE A 141 -4.75 12.72 5.43
N ILE A 142 -6.08 12.70 5.33
CA ILE A 142 -6.97 12.41 6.46
C ILE A 142 -6.72 10.98 6.99
N TYR A 143 -6.63 10.00 6.10
CA TYR A 143 -6.34 8.60 6.43
C TYR A 143 -5.00 8.45 7.16
N ILE A 144 -3.93 9.03 6.62
CA ILE A 144 -2.61 9.01 7.25
C ILE A 144 -2.69 9.64 8.65
N TRP A 145 -3.32 10.80 8.76
CA TRP A 145 -3.48 11.50 10.04
C TRP A 145 -4.24 10.65 11.08
N LEU A 146 -5.35 10.02 10.68
CA LEU A 146 -6.15 9.14 11.54
C LEU A 146 -5.33 7.94 12.04
N ILE A 147 -4.54 7.33 11.18
CA ILE A 147 -3.70 6.18 11.55
C ILE A 147 -2.61 6.58 12.53
N PHE A 148 -1.93 7.70 12.26
CA PHE A 148 -0.89 8.22 13.15
C PHE A 148 -1.46 8.54 14.54
N ASN A 149 -2.63 9.18 14.61
CA ASN A 149 -3.21 9.57 15.88
C ASN A 149 -3.74 8.36 16.67
N THR A 150 -4.40 7.42 15.99
CA THR A 150 -4.86 6.15 16.58
C THR A 150 -3.72 5.34 17.18
N ASN A 151 -2.59 5.24 16.47
CA ASN A 151 -1.45 4.43 16.90
C ASN A 151 -0.49 5.15 17.85
N LYS A 152 -0.65 6.46 18.07
CA LYS A 152 0.20 7.27 18.97
C LYS A 152 0.27 6.68 20.39
N ASN A 153 -0.84 6.14 20.89
CA ASN A 153 -0.89 5.52 22.22
C ASN A 153 -0.18 4.15 22.28
N SER A 154 -0.26 3.34 21.21
CA SER A 154 0.53 2.09 21.08
C SER A 154 2.02 2.36 20.94
N ILE A 155 2.39 3.45 20.26
CA ILE A 155 3.77 3.90 20.11
C ILE A 155 4.36 4.29 21.48
N LYS A 156 3.67 5.14 22.23
CA LYS A 156 4.15 5.63 23.54
C LYS A 156 4.39 4.48 24.53
N HIS A 157 3.48 3.51 24.57
CA HIS A 157 3.59 2.33 25.43
C HIS A 157 4.71 1.35 25.01
N ARG A 158 5.09 1.31 23.73
CA ARG A 158 6.24 0.52 23.25
C ARG A 158 7.58 1.19 23.57
N ILE A 159 7.65 2.52 23.46
CA ILE A 159 8.86 3.29 23.80
C ILE A 159 9.14 3.18 25.31
N GLU A 160 8.12 3.37 26.15
CA GLU A 160 8.27 3.22 27.62
C GLU A 160 8.74 1.80 28.00
N HIS A 161 8.27 0.74 27.33
CA HIS A 161 8.76 -0.62 27.58
C HIS A 161 10.17 -0.91 27.06
N LEU A 162 10.64 -0.24 26.00
CA LEU A 162 12.00 -0.37 25.51
C LEU A 162 13.00 0.35 26.42
N GLU A 163 12.61 1.49 27.00
CA GLU A 163 13.39 2.21 28.02
C GLU A 163 13.51 1.41 29.32
N ILE A 164 12.45 0.72 29.75
CA ILE A 164 12.49 -0.14 30.95
C ILE A 164 13.38 -1.39 30.75
N LYS A 165 13.68 -1.78 29.50
CA LYS A 165 14.45 -3.00 29.18
C LYS A 165 15.92 -2.73 28.83
N GLN A 166 16.41 -1.50 28.95
CA GLN A 166 17.84 -1.22 28.99
C GLN A 166 18.32 -1.32 30.46
N PRO A 167 18.93 -2.44 30.91
CA PRO A 167 19.77 -2.39 32.08
C PRO A 167 21.01 -1.57 31.75
N THR A 168 21.36 -0.67 32.66
CA THR A 168 22.67 -0.03 32.79
C THR A 168 23.84 -0.99 32.55
#